data_AF-A0A453JR65-F1
#
_entry.id   AF-A0A453JR65-F1
#
_cell.length_a   1.000
_cell.length_b   1.000
_cell.length_c   1.000
_cell.angle_alpha   90.00
_cell.angle_beta   90.00
_cell.angle_gamma   90.00
#
_symmetry.space_group_name_H-M   'P 1'
#
loop_
_entity.id
_entity.type
_entity.pdbx_description
1 polymer ?
#
loop_
_entity_poly.entity_id
_entity_poly.type
_entity_poly.pdbx_seq_one_letter_code
_entity_poly.pdbx_strand_id
1 'polypeptide(L)'
;MALGVFVNWRGNTINKEVHGGVRAAWFLYVLTVVTNVVIVPNLLNMVTYLHGTMHMGVSGSVTTAANFFGATSGFAMIGAFLSDSYITRARTMLLIGPFMFLGYGLLALQAYLPSLHPPACNTEAELNNCKQVHGKNAALLYVGLYLSAVGDGCIRSCLPSLGADQFDHEDPKESHQQSSFFNWYTFGISFGGFVGLILIVWLQNYKGWDVALGLCAVIVLLGLLVVAAGLPFYRNQVPQGSPLTRILQVLVVAFRNRKTEVGEGLEETHESSIEVGTGYIGSLSQTNSLKFLDKACINRGKKGDWSVCSVTKVEETKIVLRFLPIFISSVIGYISNIILFTFTVQQGGLTNTRLGKIHVSPATLFVIPITFQMLMLAIYDQFIVPFLRRRTGYSGGITHLQRIGIGFASMILACVIAAVVEKKRKESAVQMSLFWLAPQFFLLGVSDVTSFTGLLEFFNSEAPRGMKSIGTALFWCDLGLASLMATFLVDAVNGATRHGHRAGWLEGASLNTSHLDWFYWVVAVVGLLGFFNYLYWANKYVYQNNQRVANVAPTVDQDSP
;
A
#
# COMPACT_ATOMS: atom_id res chain seq x y z
N MET A 1 21.92 17.15 -14.57
CA MET A 1 23.09 16.53 -13.92
C MET A 1 22.81 16.38 -12.43
N ALA A 2 22.79 15.14 -11.93
CA ALA A 2 23.07 14.71 -10.54
C ALA A 2 22.61 13.23 -10.41
N LEU A 3 23.39 12.30 -10.96
CA LEU A 3 23.34 10.89 -10.52
C LEU A 3 23.48 10.90 -8.99
N GLY A 4 22.65 10.12 -8.30
CA GLY A 4 22.66 10.06 -6.83
C GLY A 4 24.07 9.76 -6.33
N VAL A 5 24.64 10.67 -5.54
CA VAL A 5 25.90 10.37 -4.85
C VAL A 5 25.59 9.25 -3.86
N PHE A 6 26.21 8.09 -4.04
CA PHE A 6 26.11 6.99 -3.10
C PHE A 6 27.25 7.07 -2.09
N VAL A 7 26.91 6.85 -0.83
CA VAL A 7 27.86 6.81 0.28
C VAL A 7 27.71 5.51 1.07
N ASN A 8 28.79 5.10 1.73
CA ASN A 8 28.70 4.03 2.72
C ASN A 8 28.01 4.53 4.00
N TRP A 9 27.77 3.63 4.96
CA TRP A 9 27.08 3.98 6.20
C TRP A 9 27.81 5.02 7.07
N ARG A 10 29.12 5.25 6.85
CA ARG A 10 29.93 6.29 7.53
C ARG A 10 29.94 7.63 6.80
N GLY A 11 29.37 7.70 5.60
CA GLY A 11 29.37 8.92 4.76
C GLY A 11 30.57 9.02 3.81
N ASN A 12 31.40 7.99 3.71
CA ASN A 12 32.54 7.96 2.78
C ASN A 12 32.10 7.44 1.40
N THR A 13 32.96 7.60 0.40
CA THR A 13 32.75 7.07 -0.95
C THR A 13 32.59 5.53 -0.94
N ILE A 14 31.78 5.03 -1.87
CA ILE A 14 31.54 3.59 -1.99
C ILE A 14 32.70 2.88 -2.70
N ASN A 15 33.03 1.68 -2.22
CA ASN A 15 33.82 0.69 -2.96
C ASN A 15 32.86 -0.34 -3.57
N LYS A 16 32.83 -0.46 -4.91
CA LYS A 16 31.91 -1.36 -5.66
C LYS A 16 32.12 -2.85 -5.32
N GLU A 17 33.31 -3.26 -4.88
CA GLU A 17 33.60 -4.66 -4.52
C GLU A 17 33.03 -5.06 -3.15
N VAL A 18 32.84 -4.07 -2.26
CA VAL A 18 32.41 -4.30 -0.87
C VAL A 18 30.96 -3.90 -0.64
N HIS A 19 30.52 -2.82 -1.29
CA HIS A 19 29.21 -2.22 -1.05
C HIS A 19 28.25 -2.55 -2.20
N GLY A 20 27.02 -2.91 -1.86
CA GLY A 20 25.93 -3.21 -2.77
C GLY A 20 25.89 -4.67 -3.22
N GLY A 21 25.19 -4.89 -4.32
CA GLY A 21 24.99 -6.20 -4.94
C GLY A 21 24.14 -7.16 -4.11
N VAL A 22 24.16 -8.41 -4.55
CA VAL A 22 23.32 -9.50 -3.99
C VAL A 22 23.62 -9.77 -2.51
N ARG A 23 24.88 -9.58 -2.07
CA ARG A 23 25.27 -9.75 -0.66
C ARG A 23 24.52 -8.79 0.25
N ALA A 24 24.45 -7.51 -0.13
CA ALA A 24 23.70 -6.50 0.59
C ALA A 24 22.19 -6.79 0.56
N ALA A 25 21.67 -7.22 -0.60
CA ALA A 25 20.26 -7.55 -0.78
C ALA A 25 19.76 -8.68 0.15
N TRP A 26 20.60 -9.66 0.49
CA TRP A 26 20.22 -10.77 1.39
C TRP A 26 19.70 -10.31 2.76
N PHE A 27 20.33 -9.30 3.36
CA PHE A 27 19.88 -8.74 4.64
C PHE A 27 18.47 -8.14 4.52
N LEU A 28 18.17 -7.51 3.39
CA LEU A 28 16.87 -6.89 3.10
C LEU A 28 15.79 -7.93 2.80
N TYR A 29 16.12 -9.04 2.13
CA TYR A 29 15.18 -10.16 1.95
C TYR A 29 14.79 -10.77 3.29
N VAL A 30 15.77 -11.02 4.17
CA VAL A 30 15.49 -11.57 5.51
C VAL A 30 14.54 -10.64 6.27
N LEU A 31 14.83 -9.33 6.29
CA LEU A 31 13.92 -8.36 6.92
C LEU A 31 12.53 -8.40 6.29
N THR A 32 12.44 -8.47 4.97
CA THR A 32 11.16 -8.51 4.24
C THR A 32 10.31 -9.69 4.70
N VAL A 33 10.88 -10.90 4.75
CA VAL A 33 10.16 -12.10 5.17
C VAL A 33 9.76 -11.97 6.64
N VAL A 34 10.72 -11.68 7.51
CA VAL A 34 10.54 -11.62 8.98
C VAL A 34 9.51 -10.57 9.39
N THR A 35 9.53 -9.38 8.77
CA THR A 35 8.55 -8.33 9.05
C THR A 35 7.16 -8.70 8.55
N ASN A 36 7.03 -9.33 7.38
CA ASN A 36 5.72 -9.73 6.85
C ASN A 36 5.11 -10.94 7.56
N VAL A 37 5.92 -11.82 8.18
CA VAL A 37 5.44 -12.82 9.15
C VAL A 37 4.70 -12.17 10.31
N VAL A 38 5.08 -10.95 10.70
CA VAL A 38 4.46 -10.20 11.79
C VAL A 38 3.31 -9.34 11.28
N ILE A 39 3.53 -8.52 10.26
CA ILE A 39 2.59 -7.45 9.91
C ILE A 39 1.29 -8.01 9.35
N VAL A 40 1.37 -8.92 8.38
CA VAL A 40 0.20 -9.44 7.66
C VAL A 40 -0.83 -10.09 8.60
N PRO A 41 -0.47 -11.05 9.47
CA PRO A 41 -1.45 -11.66 10.37
C PRO A 41 -1.96 -10.70 11.44
N ASN A 42 -1.13 -9.79 11.97
CA ASN A 42 -1.60 -8.80 12.93
C ASN A 42 -2.59 -7.83 12.27
N LEU A 43 -2.31 -7.35 11.06
CA LEU A 43 -3.21 -6.48 10.32
C LEU A 43 -4.58 -7.15 10.08
N LEU A 44 -4.56 -8.40 9.61
CA LEU A 44 -5.77 -9.10 9.18
C LEU A 44 -6.57 -9.71 10.34
N ASN A 45 -5.95 -10.02 11.47
CA ASN A 45 -6.63 -10.59 12.63
C ASN A 45 -6.82 -9.60 13.80
N MET A 46 -6.33 -8.35 13.70
CA MET A 46 -6.45 -7.35 14.79
C MET A 46 -7.89 -7.13 15.25
N VAL A 47 -8.83 -7.18 14.31
CA VAL A 47 -10.26 -6.99 14.62
C VAL A 47 -10.77 -8.01 15.65
N THR A 48 -10.22 -9.23 15.65
CA THR A 48 -10.55 -10.28 16.62
C THR A 48 -10.03 -9.94 18.02
N TYR A 49 -8.85 -9.32 18.13
CA TYR A 49 -8.32 -8.84 19.42
C TYR A 49 -9.16 -7.70 19.98
N LEU A 50 -9.48 -6.72 19.14
CA LEU A 50 -10.26 -5.54 19.52
C LEU A 50 -11.67 -5.92 19.99
N HIS A 51 -12.32 -6.83 19.26
CA HIS A 51 -13.66 -7.29 19.60
C HIS A 51 -13.66 -8.31 20.75
N GLY A 52 -12.83 -9.34 20.66
CA GLY A 52 -12.86 -10.49 21.57
C GLY A 52 -12.14 -10.27 22.90
N THR A 53 -11.07 -9.48 22.94
CA THR A 53 -10.28 -9.25 24.16
C THR A 53 -10.49 -7.85 24.75
N MET A 54 -10.61 -6.84 23.89
CA MET A 54 -10.84 -5.44 24.33
C MET A 54 -12.32 -5.07 24.43
N HIS A 55 -13.22 -5.99 24.08
CA HIS A 55 -14.67 -5.84 24.07
C HIS A 55 -15.16 -4.56 23.39
N MET A 56 -14.45 -4.13 22.33
CA MET A 56 -14.94 -3.05 21.49
C MET A 56 -16.15 -3.53 20.69
N GLY A 57 -17.11 -2.64 20.45
CA GLY A 57 -18.27 -2.97 19.60
C GLY A 57 -17.87 -3.40 18.19
N VAL A 58 -18.82 -3.98 17.45
CA VAL A 58 -18.60 -4.50 16.09
C VAL A 58 -18.00 -3.43 15.18
N SER A 59 -18.69 -2.28 15.05
CA SER A 59 -18.21 -1.15 14.25
C SER A 59 -16.89 -0.59 14.78
N GLY A 60 -16.78 -0.35 16.09
CA GLY A 60 -15.58 0.22 16.70
C GLY A 60 -14.31 -0.61 16.50
N SER A 61 -14.42 -1.94 16.56
CA SER A 61 -13.29 -2.83 16.31
C SER A 61 -12.83 -2.75 14.85
N VAL A 62 -13.76 -2.68 13.91
CA VAL A 62 -13.47 -2.58 12.47
C VAL A 62 -12.86 -1.22 12.14
N THR A 63 -13.45 -0.12 12.61
CA THR A 63 -12.92 1.22 12.33
C THR A 63 -11.56 1.43 12.97
N THR A 64 -11.31 0.92 14.18
CA THR A 64 -9.98 0.96 14.78
C THR A 64 -8.95 0.14 14.01
N ALA A 65 -9.30 -1.06 13.53
CA ALA A 65 -8.41 -1.86 12.68
C ALA A 65 -8.12 -1.17 11.33
N ALA A 66 -9.14 -0.59 10.70
CA ALA A 66 -8.99 0.20 9.47
C ALA A 66 -8.13 1.45 9.69
N ASN A 67 -8.34 2.18 10.78
CA ASN A 67 -7.55 3.35 11.15
C ASN A 67 -6.10 2.98 11.47
N PHE A 68 -5.85 1.82 12.09
CA PHE A 68 -4.50 1.29 12.29
C PHE A 68 -3.79 1.06 10.95
N PHE A 69 -4.45 0.41 9.99
CA PHE A 69 -3.93 0.25 8.62
C PHE A 69 -3.66 1.59 7.92
N GLY A 70 -4.60 2.52 8.06
CA GLY A 70 -4.47 3.87 7.52
C GLY A 70 -3.30 4.64 8.09
N ALA A 71 -3.08 4.52 9.40
CA ALA A 71 -1.96 5.13 10.08
C ALA A 71 -0.62 4.55 9.61
N THR A 72 -0.50 3.23 9.46
CA THR A 72 0.70 2.60 8.88
C THR A 72 1.01 3.19 7.51
N SER A 73 -0.01 3.32 6.67
CA SER A 73 0.14 3.87 5.32
C SER A 73 0.52 5.35 5.32
N GLY A 74 -0.07 6.14 6.23
CA GLY A 74 0.30 7.55 6.44
C GLY A 74 1.74 7.72 6.95
N PHE A 75 2.18 6.89 7.90
CA PHE A 75 3.55 6.88 8.39
C PHE A 75 4.55 6.40 7.33
N ALA A 76 4.15 5.54 6.40
CA ALA A 76 4.98 5.19 5.24
C ALA A 76 5.31 6.41 4.37
N MET A 77 4.34 7.30 4.16
CA MET A 77 4.58 8.55 3.43
C MET A 77 5.56 9.48 4.18
N ILE A 78 5.43 9.57 5.51
CA ILE A 78 6.36 10.34 6.36
C ILE A 78 7.76 9.72 6.32
N GLY A 79 7.87 8.39 6.40
CA GLY A 79 9.13 7.65 6.29
C GLY A 79 9.82 7.88 4.94
N ALA A 80 9.06 7.82 3.84
CA ALA A 80 9.56 8.15 2.51
C ALA A 80 10.11 9.59 2.48
N PHE A 81 9.32 10.56 2.93
CA PHE A 81 9.72 11.97 2.97
C PHE A 81 11.01 12.20 3.79
N LEU A 82 11.10 11.61 4.99
CA LEU A 82 12.29 11.71 5.85
C LEU A 82 13.52 11.09 5.18
N SER A 83 13.35 9.92 4.55
CA SER A 83 14.45 9.18 3.93
C SER A 83 14.96 9.79 2.62
N ASP A 84 14.11 10.51 1.89
CA ASP A 84 14.49 11.18 0.65
C ASP A 84 15.00 12.62 0.89
N SER A 85 14.62 13.25 2.00
CA SER A 85 14.90 14.67 2.27
C SER A 85 16.02 14.93 3.28
N TYR A 86 16.17 14.08 4.31
CA TYR A 86 17.03 14.41 5.46
C TYR A 86 18.00 13.31 5.89
N ILE A 87 17.56 12.05 5.92
CA ILE A 87 18.30 10.93 6.52
C ILE A 87 18.40 9.80 5.50
N THR A 88 19.51 9.06 5.44
CA THR A 88 19.60 7.91 4.52
C THR A 88 18.58 6.82 4.86
N ARG A 89 18.05 6.12 3.85
CA ARG A 89 17.03 5.07 4.00
C ARG A 89 17.36 4.02 5.06
N ALA A 90 18.60 3.51 5.08
CA ALA A 90 19.02 2.53 6.09
C ALA A 90 18.99 3.10 7.53
N ARG A 91 19.44 4.35 7.72
CA ARG A 91 19.41 5.01 9.03
C ARG A 91 17.98 5.31 9.47
N THR A 92 17.11 5.75 8.56
CA THR A 92 15.69 6.00 8.85
C THR A 92 15.02 4.72 9.35
N MET A 93 15.26 3.57 8.69
CA MET A 93 14.73 2.28 9.17
C MET A 93 15.27 1.87 10.54
N LEU A 94 16.55 2.07 10.82
CA LEU A 94 17.14 1.68 12.11
C LEU A 94 16.77 2.61 13.27
N LEU A 95 16.48 3.89 12.98
CA LEU A 95 16.04 4.85 13.99
C LEU A 95 14.54 4.70 14.30
N ILE A 96 13.71 4.47 13.28
CA ILE A 96 12.25 4.42 13.43
C ILE A 96 11.72 2.99 13.60
N GLY A 97 12.39 2.00 13.02
CA GLY A 97 12.03 0.58 13.15
C GLY A 97 11.87 0.08 14.59
N PRO A 98 12.70 0.49 15.58
CA PRO A 98 12.52 0.10 16.99
C PRO A 98 11.16 0.48 17.58
N PHE A 99 10.46 1.49 17.06
CA PHE A 99 9.08 1.79 17.47
C PHE A 99 8.12 0.64 17.18
N MET A 100 8.37 -0.15 16.12
CA MET A 100 7.61 -1.35 15.83
C MET A 100 7.76 -2.42 16.93
N PHE A 101 9.01 -2.67 17.35
CA PHE A 101 9.31 -3.56 18.47
C PHE A 101 8.64 -3.10 19.75
N LEU A 102 8.77 -1.81 20.10
CA LEU A 102 8.14 -1.23 21.28
C LEU A 102 6.61 -1.31 21.21
N GLY A 103 6.01 -1.07 20.04
CA GLY A 103 4.56 -1.16 19.85
C GLY A 103 4.03 -2.56 20.11
N TYR A 104 4.62 -3.58 19.50
CA TYR A 104 4.23 -4.97 19.77
C TYR A 104 4.54 -5.40 21.20
N GLY A 105 5.66 -4.92 21.78
CA GLY A 105 6.00 -5.18 23.19
C GLY A 105 4.98 -4.59 24.16
N LEU A 106 4.51 -3.36 23.92
CA LEU A 106 3.45 -2.72 24.72
C LEU A 106 2.12 -3.47 24.59
N LEU A 107 1.75 -3.88 23.37
CA LEU A 107 0.53 -4.67 23.15
C LEU A 107 0.61 -6.06 23.81
N ALA A 108 1.78 -6.71 23.75
CA ALA A 108 2.03 -7.98 24.43
C ALA A 108 1.92 -7.83 25.96
N LEU A 109 2.53 -6.77 26.52
CA LEU A 109 2.44 -6.46 27.95
C LEU A 109 1.00 -6.19 28.38
N GLN A 110 0.25 -5.44 27.56
CA GLN A 110 -1.16 -5.18 27.79
C GLN A 110 -2.00 -6.45 27.74
N ALA A 111 -1.72 -7.36 26.80
CA ALA A 111 -2.42 -8.65 26.70
C ALA A 111 -2.05 -9.62 27.85
N TYR A 112 -0.84 -9.52 28.41
CA TYR A 112 -0.37 -10.39 29.48
C TYR A 112 -0.91 -9.99 30.86
N LEU A 113 -1.00 -8.68 31.15
CA LEU A 113 -1.39 -8.18 32.46
C LEU A 113 -2.91 -8.02 32.58
N PRO A 114 -3.59 -8.79 33.47
CA PRO A 114 -5.05 -8.73 33.61
C PRO A 114 -5.61 -7.37 34.05
N SER A 115 -4.77 -6.52 34.64
CA SER A 115 -5.15 -5.15 35.04
C SER A 115 -5.22 -4.16 33.87
N LEU A 116 -4.59 -4.48 32.74
CA LEU A 116 -4.45 -3.59 31.58
C LEU A 116 -5.46 -3.89 30.46
N HIS A 117 -6.25 -4.96 30.59
CA HIS A 117 -7.34 -5.29 29.69
C HIS A 117 -8.64 -5.53 30.48
N PRO A 118 -9.81 -5.44 29.83
CA PRO A 118 -11.08 -5.75 30.50
C PRO A 118 -11.12 -7.18 31.05
N PRO A 119 -11.91 -7.44 32.11
CA PRO A 119 -12.09 -8.79 32.64
C PRO A 119 -12.78 -9.67 31.60
N ALA A 120 -12.35 -10.93 31.46
CA ALA A 120 -12.85 -11.86 30.45
C ALA A 120 -14.39 -11.92 30.45
N CYS A 121 -14.97 -11.68 29.28
CA CYS A 121 -16.40 -11.67 29.07
C CYS A 121 -16.71 -12.26 27.69
N ASN A 122 -17.79 -13.04 27.58
CA ASN A 122 -18.23 -13.54 26.29
C ASN A 122 -19.15 -12.51 25.65
N THR A 123 -18.64 -11.73 24.69
CA THR A 123 -19.39 -10.66 24.01
C THR A 123 -20.62 -11.16 23.24
N GLU A 124 -20.67 -12.45 22.90
CA GLU A 124 -21.80 -13.06 22.21
C GLU A 124 -22.89 -13.57 23.17
N ALA A 125 -22.50 -14.07 24.35
CA ALA A 125 -23.43 -14.59 25.36
C ALA A 125 -23.91 -13.50 26.34
N GLU A 126 -23.07 -12.50 26.62
CA GLU A 126 -23.30 -11.44 27.62
C GLU A 126 -23.34 -10.05 26.98
N LEU A 127 -24.26 -9.90 26.02
CA LEU A 127 -24.39 -8.78 25.08
C LEU A 127 -24.40 -7.37 25.73
N ASN A 128 -24.78 -7.24 27.00
CA ASN A 128 -24.91 -5.95 27.72
C ASN A 128 -23.99 -5.81 28.95
N ASN A 129 -23.24 -6.86 29.33
CA ASN A 129 -22.47 -6.88 30.58
C ASN A 129 -20.95 -6.79 30.38
N CYS A 130 -20.46 -6.96 29.15
CA CYS A 130 -19.03 -6.83 28.88
C CYS A 130 -18.58 -5.37 28.98
N LYS A 131 -17.63 -5.10 29.88
CA LYS A 131 -17.01 -3.78 29.99
C LYS A 131 -16.02 -3.60 28.85
N GLN A 132 -16.23 -2.57 28.04
CA GLN A 132 -15.28 -2.16 27.02
C GLN A 132 -14.00 -1.58 27.64
N VAL A 133 -12.88 -1.72 26.92
CA VAL A 133 -11.64 -1.00 27.25
C VAL A 133 -11.89 0.51 27.31
N HIS A 134 -11.47 1.15 28.40
CA HIS A 134 -11.72 2.58 28.63
C HIS A 134 -10.54 3.24 29.36
N GLY A 135 -10.52 4.58 29.38
CA GLY A 135 -9.56 5.38 30.11
C GLY A 135 -8.10 5.07 29.75
N LYS A 136 -7.27 4.82 30.76
CA LYS A 136 -5.81 4.60 30.61
C LYS A 136 -5.48 3.34 29.79
N ASN A 137 -6.29 2.29 29.93
CA ASN A 137 -6.08 1.03 29.21
C ASN A 137 -6.36 1.18 27.71
N ALA A 138 -7.35 1.99 27.34
CA ALA A 138 -7.61 2.33 25.94
C ALA A 138 -6.48 3.19 25.36
N ALA A 139 -5.98 4.17 26.13
CA ALA A 139 -4.83 4.97 25.70
C ALA A 139 -3.58 4.11 25.45
N LEU A 140 -3.30 3.14 26.32
CA LEU A 140 -2.19 2.19 26.14
C LEU A 140 -2.33 1.37 24.84
N LEU A 141 -3.54 0.89 24.55
CA LEU A 141 -3.85 0.15 23.33
C LEU A 141 -3.54 0.99 22.08
N TYR A 142 -4.05 2.22 22.03
CA TYR A 142 -3.81 3.12 20.89
C TYR A 142 -2.34 3.51 20.78
N VAL A 143 -1.63 3.74 21.90
CA VAL A 143 -0.18 3.98 21.88
C VAL A 143 0.54 2.79 21.27
N GLY A 144 0.25 1.55 21.69
CA GLY A 144 0.85 0.34 21.13
C GLY A 144 0.58 0.16 19.63
N LEU A 145 -0.66 0.39 19.20
CA LEU A 145 -1.07 0.33 17.79
C LEU A 145 -0.36 1.41 16.95
N TYR A 146 -0.35 2.66 17.38
CA TYR A 146 0.28 3.72 16.59
C TYR A 146 1.81 3.65 16.60
N LEU A 147 2.42 3.18 17.69
CA LEU A 147 3.87 2.96 17.74
C LEU A 147 4.29 1.84 16.77
N SER A 148 3.48 0.77 16.69
CA SER A 148 3.71 -0.29 15.70
C SER A 148 3.49 0.20 14.27
N ALA A 149 2.46 1.02 14.03
CA ALA A 149 2.20 1.66 12.74
C ALA A 149 3.33 2.58 12.27
N VAL A 150 3.94 3.37 13.17
CA VAL A 150 5.09 4.25 12.88
C VAL A 150 6.26 3.45 12.33
N GLY A 151 6.65 2.38 13.03
CA GLY A 151 7.78 1.56 12.63
C GLY A 151 7.50 0.75 11.36
N ASP A 152 6.30 0.15 11.24
CA ASP A 152 5.88 -0.59 10.06
C ASP A 152 5.86 0.29 8.80
N GLY A 153 5.17 1.44 8.87
CA GLY A 153 5.08 2.37 7.75
C GLY A 153 6.46 2.78 7.24
N CYS A 154 7.36 3.16 8.16
CA CYS A 154 8.72 3.56 7.80
C CYS A 154 9.53 2.42 7.15
N ILE A 155 9.43 1.19 7.65
CA ILE A 155 10.13 0.04 7.05
C ILE A 155 9.58 -0.21 5.65
N ARG A 156 8.25 -0.23 5.48
CA ARG A 156 7.59 -0.45 4.18
C ARG A 156 8.01 0.55 3.12
N SER A 157 8.19 1.83 3.47
CA SER A 157 8.58 2.85 2.51
C SER A 157 10.07 2.82 2.14
N CYS A 158 10.93 2.51 3.11
CA CYS A 158 12.38 2.63 2.94
C CYS A 158 13.03 1.36 2.38
N LEU A 159 12.49 0.17 2.71
CA LEU A 159 13.09 -1.12 2.35
C LEU A 159 13.22 -1.35 0.84
N PRO A 160 12.15 -1.27 0.02
CA PRO A 160 12.26 -1.51 -1.42
C PRO A 160 13.21 -0.52 -2.10
N SER A 161 13.17 0.74 -1.64
CA SER A 161 14.04 1.81 -2.14
C SER A 161 15.51 1.58 -1.78
N LEU A 162 15.81 1.16 -0.53
CA LEU A 162 17.16 0.77 -0.15
C LEU A 162 17.62 -0.47 -0.92
N GLY A 163 16.74 -1.42 -1.18
CA GLY A 163 17.05 -2.60 -2.00
C GLY A 163 17.42 -2.23 -3.44
N ALA A 164 16.69 -1.28 -4.02
CA ALA A 164 17.00 -0.72 -5.33
C ALA A 164 18.39 -0.06 -5.36
N ASP A 165 18.75 0.68 -4.31
CA ASP A 165 20.05 1.37 -4.18
C ASP A 165 21.26 0.43 -4.18
N GLN A 166 21.05 -0.87 -3.94
CA GLN A 166 22.15 -1.83 -3.91
C GLN A 166 22.68 -2.17 -5.31
N PHE A 167 21.97 -1.77 -6.37
CA PHE A 167 22.30 -2.10 -7.76
C PHE A 167 22.43 -0.82 -8.60
N ASP A 168 23.47 -0.75 -9.41
CA ASP A 168 23.76 0.32 -10.35
C ASP A 168 22.90 0.14 -11.61
N HIS A 169 22.11 1.16 -11.94
CA HIS A 169 21.21 1.13 -13.09
C HIS A 169 21.93 1.24 -14.42
N GLU A 170 23.14 1.81 -14.44
CA GLU A 170 23.91 2.00 -15.67
C GLU A 170 24.67 0.74 -16.09
N ASP A 171 24.86 -0.20 -15.16
CA ASP A 171 25.43 -1.52 -15.46
C ASP A 171 24.29 -2.47 -15.87
N PRO A 172 24.28 -3.00 -17.11
CA PRO A 172 23.26 -3.95 -17.56
C PRO A 172 23.14 -5.20 -16.67
N LYS A 173 24.25 -5.65 -16.06
CA LYS A 173 24.24 -6.81 -15.17
C LYS A 173 23.59 -6.49 -13.84
N GLU A 174 23.95 -5.37 -13.20
CA GLU A 174 23.34 -4.96 -11.93
C GLU A 174 21.87 -4.54 -12.13
N SER A 175 21.52 -3.94 -13.27
CA SER A 175 20.13 -3.64 -13.65
C SER A 175 19.25 -4.90 -13.71
N HIS A 176 19.73 -5.99 -14.33
CA HIS A 176 19.02 -7.27 -14.33
C HIS A 176 18.91 -7.86 -12.91
N GLN A 177 19.96 -7.77 -12.09
CA GLN A 177 19.92 -8.21 -10.69
C GLN A 177 18.93 -7.42 -9.84
N GLN A 178 18.77 -6.13 -10.11
CA GLN A 178 17.78 -5.28 -9.45
C GLN A 178 16.34 -5.70 -9.78
N SER A 179 16.06 -6.03 -11.05
CA SER A 179 14.74 -6.58 -11.41
C SER A 179 14.49 -7.90 -10.69
N SER A 180 15.49 -8.77 -10.61
CA SER A 180 15.43 -10.02 -9.83
C SER A 180 15.18 -9.73 -8.34
N PHE A 181 15.76 -8.65 -7.80
CA PHE A 181 15.51 -8.21 -6.43
C PHE A 181 14.05 -7.92 -6.15
N PHE A 182 13.37 -7.16 -7.03
CA PHE A 182 11.95 -6.87 -6.83
C PHE A 182 11.07 -8.12 -6.91
N ASN A 183 11.42 -9.09 -7.76
CA ASN A 183 10.72 -10.36 -7.83
C ASN A 183 10.85 -11.15 -6.52
N TRP A 184 12.07 -11.30 -6.00
CA TRP A 184 12.32 -11.98 -4.73
C TRP A 184 11.75 -11.22 -3.53
N TYR A 185 11.74 -9.89 -3.57
CA TYR A 185 11.10 -9.04 -2.57
C TYR A 185 9.59 -9.30 -2.50
N THR A 186 8.89 -9.27 -3.63
CA THR A 186 7.44 -9.57 -3.70
C THR A 186 7.13 -10.99 -3.26
N PHE A 187 7.96 -11.96 -3.66
CA PHE A 187 7.85 -13.34 -3.17
C PHE A 187 8.03 -13.40 -1.64
N GLY A 188 9.04 -12.70 -1.10
CA GLY A 188 9.33 -12.65 0.33
C GLY A 188 8.20 -12.05 1.17
N ILE A 189 7.52 -11.01 0.68
CA ILE A 189 6.31 -10.46 1.31
C ILE A 189 5.23 -11.54 1.42
N SER A 190 4.94 -12.18 0.29
CA SER A 190 3.85 -13.18 0.19
C SER A 190 4.15 -14.40 1.05
N PHE A 191 5.39 -14.90 0.99
CA PHE A 191 5.84 -16.04 1.79
C PHE A 191 5.82 -15.72 3.30
N GLY A 192 6.30 -14.54 3.70
CA GLY A 192 6.22 -14.09 5.08
C GLY A 192 4.77 -14.02 5.57
N GLY A 193 3.89 -13.40 4.79
CA GLY A 193 2.47 -13.32 5.12
C GLY A 193 1.79 -14.69 5.22
N PHE A 194 2.09 -15.61 4.31
CA PHE A 194 1.61 -17.00 4.33
C PHE A 194 2.03 -17.71 5.63
N VAL A 195 3.31 -17.65 6.00
CA VAL A 195 3.81 -18.24 7.24
C VAL A 195 3.16 -17.58 8.46
N GLY A 196 3.02 -16.25 8.46
CA GLY A 196 2.38 -15.50 9.54
C GLY A 196 0.91 -15.88 9.76
N LEU A 197 0.13 -16.03 8.69
CA LEU A 197 -1.28 -16.41 8.75
C LEU A 197 -1.52 -17.83 9.26
N ILE A 198 -0.51 -18.71 9.16
CA ILE A 198 -0.56 -20.05 9.74
C ILE A 198 -0.05 -20.00 11.18
N LEU A 199 1.17 -19.50 11.41
CA LEU A 199 1.86 -19.58 12.70
C LEU A 199 1.32 -18.55 13.72
N ILE A 200 1.35 -17.26 13.37
CA ILE A 200 0.99 -16.18 14.29
C ILE A 200 -0.50 -16.19 14.58
N VAL A 201 -1.35 -16.40 13.56
CA VAL A 201 -2.81 -16.50 13.79
C VAL A 201 -3.15 -17.72 14.64
N TRP A 202 -2.47 -18.86 14.45
CA TRP A 202 -2.64 -20.00 15.33
C TRP A 202 -2.26 -19.66 16.78
N LEU A 203 -1.12 -18.98 17.01
CA LEU A 203 -0.74 -18.52 18.35
C LEU A 203 -1.78 -17.57 18.96
N GLN A 204 -2.25 -16.57 18.20
CA GLN A 204 -3.24 -15.58 18.64
C GLN A 204 -4.53 -16.25 19.13
N ASN A 205 -5.01 -17.27 18.41
CA ASN A 205 -6.31 -17.90 18.72
C ASN A 205 -6.20 -19.06 19.73
N TYR A 206 -5.06 -19.75 19.82
CA TYR A 206 -4.93 -20.96 20.67
C TYR A 206 -4.02 -20.81 21.89
N LYS A 207 -2.96 -20.00 21.79
CA LYS A 207 -2.01 -19.79 22.88
C LYS A 207 -2.22 -18.48 23.62
N GLY A 208 -2.84 -17.50 22.96
CA GLY A 208 -3.13 -16.19 23.53
C GLY A 208 -2.44 -15.06 22.77
N TRP A 209 -3.00 -13.86 22.92
CA TRP A 209 -2.49 -12.65 22.27
C TRP A 209 -1.16 -12.18 22.85
N ASP A 210 -0.94 -12.38 24.15
CA ASP A 210 0.31 -12.09 24.85
C ASP A 210 1.51 -12.83 24.24
N VAL A 211 1.39 -14.14 24.06
CA VAL A 211 2.44 -14.98 23.45
C VAL A 211 2.67 -14.59 21.99
N ALA A 212 1.58 -14.40 21.23
CA ALA A 212 1.68 -14.09 19.82
C ALA A 212 2.33 -12.71 19.56
N LEU A 213 1.88 -11.66 20.27
CA LEU A 213 2.41 -10.30 20.15
C LEU A 213 3.84 -10.22 20.71
N GLY A 214 4.14 -10.95 21.79
CA GLY A 214 5.50 -11.05 22.33
C GLY A 214 6.46 -11.68 21.33
N LEU A 215 6.06 -12.78 20.68
CA LEU A 215 6.85 -13.38 19.60
C LEU A 215 7.02 -12.42 18.42
N CYS A 216 5.96 -11.68 18.04
CA CYS A 216 6.04 -10.65 17.00
C CYS A 216 7.10 -9.59 17.32
N ALA A 217 7.16 -9.11 18.57
CA ALA A 217 8.19 -8.16 19.00
C ALA A 217 9.60 -8.75 18.83
N VAL A 218 9.84 -9.98 19.30
CA VAL A 218 11.15 -10.65 19.15
C VAL A 218 11.54 -10.82 17.68
N ILE A 219 10.62 -11.26 16.83
CA ILE A 219 10.85 -11.43 15.39
C ILE A 219 11.26 -10.10 14.74
N VAL A 220 10.55 -9.00 15.04
CA VAL A 220 10.90 -7.66 14.56
C VAL A 220 12.28 -7.22 15.02
N LEU A 221 12.61 -7.42 16.30
CA LEU A 221 13.91 -7.06 16.85
C LEU A 221 15.04 -7.81 16.13
N LEU A 222 14.89 -9.12 15.92
CA LEU A 222 15.86 -9.92 15.16
C LEU A 222 16.01 -9.42 13.72
N GLY A 223 14.91 -9.07 13.05
CA GLY A 223 14.95 -8.47 11.72
C GLY A 223 15.75 -7.16 11.68
N LEU A 224 15.52 -6.27 12.64
CA LEU A 224 16.26 -4.99 12.74
C LEU A 224 17.75 -5.22 12.99
N LEU A 225 18.12 -6.18 13.83
CA LEU A 225 19.52 -6.55 14.08
C LEU A 225 20.19 -7.11 12.82
N VAL A 226 19.49 -7.93 12.04
CA VAL A 226 19.99 -8.44 10.74
C VAL A 226 20.27 -7.27 9.80
N VAL A 227 19.36 -6.30 9.68
CA VAL A 227 19.59 -5.14 8.80
C VAL A 227 20.71 -4.25 9.32
N ALA A 228 20.84 -4.08 10.64
CA ALA A 228 21.95 -3.35 11.26
C ALA A 228 23.30 -4.02 10.94
N ALA A 229 23.37 -5.35 10.98
CA ALA A 229 24.56 -6.10 10.59
C ALA A 229 24.93 -5.93 9.11
N GLY A 230 23.94 -5.60 8.26
CA GLY A 230 24.13 -5.28 6.84
C GLY A 230 24.72 -3.89 6.55
N LEU A 231 24.74 -2.96 7.52
CA LEU A 231 25.20 -1.57 7.34
C LEU A 231 26.56 -1.44 6.65
N PRO A 232 27.61 -2.25 6.97
CA PRO A 232 28.90 -2.18 6.30
C PRO A 232 28.85 -2.45 4.80
N PHE A 233 27.80 -3.13 4.31
CA PHE A 233 27.66 -3.54 2.92
C PHE A 233 26.70 -2.67 2.11
N TYR A 234 25.92 -1.78 2.74
CA TYR A 234 24.92 -1.01 2.00
C TYR A 234 25.51 0.16 1.20
N ARG A 235 25.04 0.31 -0.03
CA ARG A 235 25.07 1.58 -0.78
C ARG A 235 23.90 2.44 -0.31
N ASN A 236 24.16 3.66 0.14
CA ASN A 236 23.12 4.58 0.57
C ASN A 236 23.07 5.78 -0.38
N GLN A 237 21.90 6.01 -0.98
CA GLN A 237 21.67 7.22 -1.76
C GLN A 237 21.65 8.44 -0.82
N VAL A 238 22.40 9.49 -1.16
CA VAL A 238 22.35 10.77 -0.44
C VAL A 238 21.00 11.46 -0.72
N PRO A 239 20.29 11.94 0.32
CA PRO A 239 19.03 12.68 0.17
C PRO A 239 19.14 13.85 -0.83
N GLN A 240 18.24 13.93 -1.81
CA GLN A 240 18.22 14.98 -2.87
C GLN A 240 17.13 16.05 -2.65
N GLY A 241 16.61 16.12 -1.41
CA GLY A 241 15.56 17.05 -1.00
C GLY A 241 14.15 16.58 -1.37
N SER A 242 13.15 17.25 -0.79
CA SER A 242 11.75 16.81 -0.87
C SER A 242 11.14 17.01 -2.26
N PRO A 243 10.63 15.94 -2.88
CA PRO A 243 9.85 16.06 -4.11
C PRO A 243 8.52 16.80 -3.92
N LEU A 244 7.89 16.71 -2.74
CA LEU A 244 6.67 17.46 -2.41
C LEU A 244 6.94 18.97 -2.41
N THR A 245 8.11 19.39 -1.94
CA THR A 245 8.51 20.80 -1.97
C THR A 245 8.65 21.31 -3.40
N ARG A 246 9.14 20.48 -4.33
CA ARG A 246 9.22 20.84 -5.76
C ARG A 246 7.83 21.05 -6.38
N ILE A 247 6.88 20.18 -6.08
CA ILE A 247 5.48 20.31 -6.51
C ILE A 247 4.86 21.61 -5.95
N LEU A 248 5.03 21.84 -4.64
CA LEU A 248 4.50 23.04 -3.98
C LEU A 248 5.09 24.33 -4.55
N GLN A 249 6.39 24.35 -4.83
CA GLN A 249 7.06 25.49 -5.48
C GLN A 249 6.38 25.82 -6.81
N VAL A 250 6.17 24.83 -7.68
CA VAL A 250 5.51 25.04 -8.98
C VAL A 250 4.10 25.57 -8.82
N LEU A 251 3.29 24.98 -7.93
CA LEU A 251 1.92 25.43 -7.69
C LEU A 251 1.86 26.87 -7.17
N VAL A 252 2.70 27.22 -6.19
CA VAL A 252 2.74 28.55 -5.58
C VAL A 252 3.24 29.60 -6.58
N VAL A 253 4.31 29.31 -7.33
CA VAL A 253 4.88 30.25 -8.30
C VAL A 253 3.92 30.44 -9.49
N ALA A 254 3.31 29.38 -10.01
CA ALA A 254 2.28 29.47 -11.05
C ALA A 254 1.10 30.33 -10.60
N PHE A 255 0.61 30.12 -9.37
CA PHE A 255 -0.48 30.92 -8.81
C PHE A 255 -0.10 32.39 -8.62
N ARG A 256 1.11 32.67 -8.14
CA ARG A 256 1.63 34.04 -8.00
C ARG A 256 1.72 34.76 -9.36
N ASN A 257 2.09 34.02 -10.40
CA ASN A 257 2.22 34.53 -11.76
C ASN A 257 0.91 34.45 -12.57
N ARG A 258 -0.24 34.07 -11.96
CA ARG A 258 -1.51 33.85 -12.68
C ARG A 258 -2.00 35.05 -13.50
N LYS A 259 -1.75 36.27 -13.02
CA LYS A 259 -2.18 37.54 -13.65
C LYS A 259 -1.21 38.05 -14.73
N THR A 260 -0.07 37.39 -14.92
CA THR A 260 0.86 37.74 -15.99
C THR A 260 0.32 37.18 -17.28
N GLU A 261 0.19 38.04 -18.29
CA GLU A 261 0.00 37.60 -19.66
C GLU A 261 1.27 36.86 -20.10
N VAL A 262 1.07 35.72 -20.77
CA VAL A 262 2.16 34.97 -21.39
C VAL A 262 2.53 35.78 -22.62
N GLY A 263 3.46 36.73 -22.47
CA GLY A 263 4.02 37.46 -23.60
C GLY A 263 4.74 36.48 -24.53
N GLU A 264 4.69 36.76 -25.84
CA GLU A 264 5.32 35.99 -26.93
C GLU A 264 6.82 35.67 -26.70
N GLY A 265 7.50 36.35 -25.77
CA GLY A 265 8.89 36.09 -25.40
C GLY A 265 9.21 34.75 -24.70
N LEU A 266 8.22 33.87 -24.48
CA LEU A 266 8.49 32.48 -24.11
C LEU A 266 9.03 31.66 -25.30
N GLU A 267 8.80 32.10 -26.55
CA GLU A 267 9.33 31.48 -27.77
C GLU A 267 10.81 31.84 -28.04
N GLU A 268 11.33 32.95 -27.52
CA GLU A 268 12.74 33.34 -27.75
C GLU A 268 13.73 32.70 -26.75
N THR A 269 13.28 32.36 -25.53
CA THR A 269 14.10 31.52 -24.62
C THR A 269 14.03 30.02 -25.00
N HIS A 270 13.13 29.68 -25.94
CA HIS A 270 12.80 28.33 -26.40
C HIS A 270 13.86 27.74 -27.33
N GLU A 271 14.59 28.57 -28.09
CA GLU A 271 15.66 28.09 -29.00
C GLU A 271 17.03 28.02 -28.31
N SER A 272 17.35 28.95 -27.41
CA SER A 272 18.71 29.04 -26.82
C SER A 272 19.07 27.91 -25.84
N SER A 273 18.08 27.13 -25.38
CA SER A 273 18.30 25.97 -24.50
C SER A 273 18.36 24.64 -25.26
N ILE A 274 18.04 24.63 -26.56
CA ILE A 274 18.14 23.45 -27.43
C ILE A 274 19.58 23.31 -28.00
N GLU A 275 20.33 24.41 -28.15
CA GLU A 275 21.64 24.37 -28.81
C GLU A 275 22.85 23.97 -27.93
N VAL A 276 22.74 23.93 -26.59
CA VAL A 276 23.92 23.72 -25.70
C VAL A 276 24.02 22.30 -25.13
N GLY A 277 23.29 21.32 -25.67
CA GLY A 277 23.21 19.98 -25.07
C GLY A 277 23.16 18.82 -26.06
N THR A 278 24.11 18.72 -27.00
CA THR A 278 24.32 17.48 -27.76
C THR A 278 24.74 16.35 -26.83
N GLY A 279 23.82 15.45 -26.51
CA GLY A 279 24.10 14.20 -25.82
C GLY A 279 22.90 13.63 -25.07
N TYR A 280 22.05 12.86 -25.77
CA TYR A 280 21.19 11.81 -25.22
C TYR A 280 20.52 12.08 -23.85
N ILE A 281 19.59 13.04 -23.77
CA ILE A 281 18.65 13.12 -22.65
C ILE A 281 17.25 13.27 -23.23
N GLY A 282 16.43 12.22 -23.11
CA GLY A 282 15.04 12.21 -23.58
C GLY A 282 14.28 13.42 -23.05
N SER A 283 14.05 14.39 -23.93
CA SER A 283 13.26 15.58 -23.69
C SER A 283 11.82 15.16 -23.41
N LEU A 284 11.33 15.43 -22.20
CA LEU A 284 9.88 15.45 -21.98
C LEU A 284 9.29 16.52 -22.91
N SER A 285 8.66 16.08 -24.00
CA SER A 285 7.94 16.95 -24.93
C SER A 285 6.90 17.75 -24.14
N GLN A 286 6.96 19.08 -24.21
CA GLN A 286 6.09 19.96 -23.44
C GLN A 286 4.62 19.59 -23.67
N THR A 287 3.91 19.28 -22.58
CA THR A 287 2.56 18.75 -22.68
C THR A 287 1.54 19.89 -22.83
N ASN A 288 0.62 19.80 -23.81
CA ASN A 288 -0.46 20.78 -24.03
C ASN A 288 -1.50 20.87 -22.87
N SER A 289 -1.38 20.00 -21.86
CA SER A 289 -2.25 19.93 -20.69
C SER A 289 -1.74 20.85 -19.57
N LEU A 290 -2.65 21.49 -18.81
CA LEU A 290 -2.32 22.30 -17.63
C LEU A 290 -1.37 23.50 -17.92
N LYS A 291 -1.56 24.21 -19.04
CA LYS A 291 -0.73 25.36 -19.47
C LYS A 291 -0.57 26.47 -18.43
N PHE A 292 -1.49 26.61 -17.48
CA PHE A 292 -1.37 27.61 -16.42
C PHE A 292 -0.13 27.40 -15.54
N LEU A 293 0.38 26.16 -15.44
CA LEU A 293 1.59 25.85 -14.68
C LEU A 293 2.87 26.35 -15.35
N ASP A 294 2.85 26.57 -16.67
CA ASP A 294 3.99 27.12 -17.41
C ASP A 294 4.33 28.55 -16.95
N LYS A 295 3.37 29.24 -16.32
CA LYS A 295 3.60 30.54 -15.67
C LYS A 295 4.61 30.47 -14.52
N ALA A 296 4.91 29.27 -13.98
CA ALA A 296 5.95 29.10 -12.97
C ALA A 296 7.37 29.30 -13.52
N CYS A 297 7.56 29.22 -14.84
CA CYS A 297 8.85 29.44 -15.50
C CYS A 297 9.16 30.92 -15.79
N ILE A 298 8.21 31.83 -15.58
CA ILE A 298 8.39 33.25 -15.88
C ILE A 298 9.39 33.88 -14.89
N ASN A 299 10.56 34.27 -15.40
CA ASN A 299 11.60 34.93 -14.61
C ASN A 299 11.31 36.42 -14.43
N ARG A 300 11.11 36.86 -13.19
CA ARG A 300 10.88 38.27 -12.82
C ARG A 300 12.13 38.96 -12.22
N GLY A 301 13.32 38.47 -12.54
CA GLY A 301 14.59 39.03 -12.04
C GLY A 301 14.93 38.68 -10.59
N LYS A 302 14.17 37.77 -9.96
CA LYS A 302 14.47 37.23 -8.62
C LYS A 302 15.05 35.82 -8.76
N LYS A 303 16.14 35.54 -8.03
CA LYS A 303 16.78 34.23 -7.99
C LYS A 303 16.22 33.42 -6.81
N GLY A 304 15.90 32.15 -7.05
CA GLY A 304 15.47 31.20 -6.02
C GLY A 304 14.30 30.34 -6.47
N ASP A 305 14.28 29.09 -5.99
CA ASP A 305 13.30 28.06 -6.37
C ASP A 305 11.83 28.41 -6.07
N TRP A 306 11.59 29.39 -5.18
CA TRP A 306 10.26 29.92 -4.84
C TRP A 306 9.86 31.17 -5.63
N SER A 307 10.68 31.55 -6.61
CA SER A 307 10.44 32.71 -7.47
C SER A 307 10.38 32.35 -8.96
N VAL A 308 11.14 31.33 -9.38
CA VAL A 308 11.17 30.79 -10.75
C VAL A 308 11.41 29.28 -10.67
N CYS A 309 10.65 28.50 -11.42
CA CYS A 309 10.81 27.06 -11.53
C CYS A 309 11.36 26.66 -12.92
N SER A 310 12.17 25.61 -12.99
CA SER A 310 12.63 25.07 -14.27
C SER A 310 11.49 24.37 -15.02
N VAL A 311 11.57 24.32 -16.35
CA VAL A 311 10.59 23.63 -17.22
C VAL A 311 10.44 22.16 -16.80
N THR A 312 11.54 21.50 -16.45
CA THR A 312 11.50 20.12 -15.93
C THR A 312 10.65 20.00 -14.67
N LYS A 313 10.85 20.86 -13.66
CA LYS A 313 10.03 20.83 -12.42
C LYS A 313 8.54 21.02 -12.73
N VAL A 314 8.22 21.87 -13.71
CA VAL A 314 6.84 22.13 -14.14
C VAL A 314 6.22 20.91 -14.81
N GLU A 315 6.90 20.29 -15.78
CA GLU A 315 6.38 19.08 -16.45
C GLU A 315 6.24 17.90 -15.47
N GLU A 316 7.20 17.71 -14.56
CA GLU A 316 7.09 16.71 -13.47
C GLU A 316 5.84 16.94 -12.61
N THR A 317 5.48 18.20 -12.34
CA THR A 317 4.28 18.55 -11.57
C THR A 317 3.00 18.33 -12.39
N LYS A 318 3.00 18.68 -13.68
CA LYS A 318 1.87 18.42 -14.58
C LYS A 318 1.54 16.93 -14.66
N ILE A 319 2.58 16.09 -14.69
CA ILE A 319 2.44 14.62 -14.68
C ILE A 319 1.68 14.16 -13.45
N VAL A 320 2.11 14.58 -12.26
CA VAL A 320 1.47 14.19 -10.98
C VAL A 320 0.00 14.62 -10.95
N LEU A 321 -0.31 15.83 -11.42
CA LEU A 321 -1.69 16.32 -11.48
C LEU A 321 -2.54 15.58 -12.53
N ARG A 322 -1.93 15.00 -13.57
CA ARG A 322 -2.66 14.32 -14.65
C ARG A 322 -3.29 13.00 -14.19
N PHE A 323 -2.62 12.26 -13.32
CA PHE A 323 -3.17 11.01 -12.76
C PHE A 323 -3.88 11.21 -11.41
N LEU A 324 -3.94 12.44 -10.87
CA LEU A 324 -4.67 12.75 -9.64
C LEU A 324 -6.17 12.34 -9.68
N PRO A 325 -6.90 12.50 -10.81
CA PRO A 325 -8.29 12.01 -10.87
C PRO A 325 -8.38 10.48 -10.74
N ILE A 326 -7.41 9.75 -11.31
CA ILE A 326 -7.33 8.29 -11.16
C ILE A 326 -7.07 7.93 -9.71
N PHE A 327 -6.11 8.60 -9.07
CA PHE A 327 -5.83 8.46 -7.64
C PHE A 327 -7.09 8.67 -6.77
N ILE A 328 -7.86 9.75 -7.00
CA ILE A 328 -9.09 9.99 -6.22
C ILE A 328 -10.13 8.86 -6.48
N SER A 329 -10.26 8.42 -7.72
CA SER A 329 -11.19 7.34 -8.05
C SER A 329 -10.76 5.98 -7.46
N SER A 330 -9.45 5.71 -7.36
CA SER A 330 -8.94 4.48 -6.76
C SER A 330 -9.16 4.43 -5.26
N VAL A 331 -9.05 5.56 -4.55
CA VAL A 331 -9.42 5.67 -3.12
C VAL A 331 -10.83 5.13 -2.89
N ILE A 332 -11.79 5.53 -3.74
CA ILE A 332 -13.19 5.07 -3.63
C ILE A 332 -13.30 3.57 -3.95
N GLY A 333 -12.61 3.10 -5.00
CA GLY A 333 -12.60 1.69 -5.38
C GLY A 333 -12.08 0.76 -4.27
N TYR A 334 -11.08 1.22 -3.50
CA TYR A 334 -10.48 0.44 -2.41
C TYR A 334 -11.31 0.39 -1.12
N ILE A 335 -12.35 1.23 -0.96
CA ILE A 335 -13.21 1.20 0.24
C ILE A 335 -13.75 -0.23 0.49
N SER A 336 -14.22 -0.90 -0.57
CA SER A 336 -14.77 -2.26 -0.47
C SER A 336 -13.74 -3.27 0.06
N ASN A 337 -12.48 -3.13 -0.34
CA ASN A 337 -11.40 -4.01 0.08
C ASN A 337 -11.09 -3.86 1.57
N ILE A 338 -10.97 -2.61 2.07
CA ILE A 338 -10.70 -2.35 3.49
C ILE A 338 -11.83 -2.89 4.38
N ILE A 339 -13.07 -2.70 3.97
CA ILE A 339 -14.25 -3.20 4.68
C ILE A 339 -14.27 -4.74 4.69
N LEU A 340 -14.02 -5.37 3.53
CA LEU A 340 -14.00 -6.83 3.45
C LEU A 340 -12.87 -7.44 4.26
N PHE A 341 -11.70 -6.79 4.35
CA PHE A 341 -10.57 -7.28 5.14
C PHE A 341 -10.88 -7.42 6.63
N THR A 342 -11.80 -6.60 7.14
CA THR A 342 -12.12 -6.51 8.57
C THR A 342 -13.42 -7.23 8.90
N PHE A 343 -14.54 -6.87 8.27
CA PHE A 343 -15.84 -7.46 8.57
C PHE A 343 -15.93 -8.94 8.21
N THR A 344 -15.23 -9.42 7.17
CA THR A 344 -15.24 -10.85 6.82
C THR A 344 -14.65 -11.72 7.94
N VAL A 345 -13.66 -11.21 8.69
CA VAL A 345 -13.07 -11.93 9.81
C VAL A 345 -14.05 -12.03 10.98
N GLN A 346 -14.71 -10.92 11.33
CA GLN A 346 -15.77 -10.94 12.34
C GLN A 346 -16.94 -11.83 11.93
N GLN A 347 -17.36 -11.74 10.65
CA GLN A 347 -18.41 -12.58 10.07
C GLN A 347 -18.06 -14.07 10.18
N GLY A 348 -16.82 -14.45 9.82
CA GLY A 348 -16.36 -15.82 9.92
C GLY A 348 -16.26 -16.31 11.36
N GLY A 349 -16.06 -15.42 12.34
CA GLY A 349 -16.05 -15.77 13.76
C GLY A 349 -17.37 -16.41 14.23
N LEU A 350 -18.49 -16.05 13.58
CA LEU A 350 -19.82 -16.59 13.86
C LEU A 350 -20.19 -17.83 13.04
N THR A 351 -19.26 -18.38 12.28
CA THR A 351 -19.47 -19.60 11.47
C THR A 351 -18.84 -20.81 12.15
N ASN A 352 -19.21 -22.01 11.71
CA ASN A 352 -18.56 -23.24 12.15
C ASN A 352 -17.13 -23.29 11.57
N THR A 353 -16.17 -23.04 12.45
CA THR A 353 -14.72 -23.01 12.18
C THR A 353 -14.06 -24.38 12.21
N ARG A 354 -14.79 -25.47 12.46
CA ARG A 354 -14.22 -26.82 12.54
C ARG A 354 -14.02 -27.43 11.15
N LEU A 355 -12.78 -27.81 10.86
CA LEU A 355 -12.41 -28.70 9.77
C LEU A 355 -11.94 -30.04 10.36
N GLY A 356 -12.89 -30.97 10.51
CA GLY A 356 -12.64 -32.22 11.23
C GLY A 356 -12.28 -31.97 12.70
N LYS A 357 -11.03 -32.27 13.09
CA LYS A 357 -10.52 -32.05 14.47
C LYS A 357 -9.83 -30.69 14.66
N ILE A 358 -9.57 -29.95 13.58
CA ILE A 358 -8.82 -28.69 13.62
C ILE A 358 -9.82 -27.53 13.61
N HIS A 359 -9.58 -26.46 14.40
CA HIS A 359 -10.34 -25.21 14.23
C HIS A 359 -9.51 -24.25 13.38
N VAL A 360 -10.15 -23.68 12.36
CA VAL A 360 -9.54 -22.75 11.43
C VAL A 360 -10.01 -21.34 11.80
N SER A 361 -9.09 -20.45 12.10
CA SER A 361 -9.45 -19.05 12.34
C SER A 361 -9.94 -18.41 11.03
N PRO A 362 -10.97 -17.55 11.07
CA PRO A 362 -11.44 -16.82 9.90
C PRO A 362 -10.32 -16.03 9.20
N ALA A 363 -9.40 -15.44 9.97
CA ALA A 363 -8.26 -14.71 9.41
C ALA A 363 -7.32 -15.61 8.60
N THR A 364 -7.22 -16.91 8.91
CA THR A 364 -6.41 -17.86 8.12
C THR A 364 -6.97 -18.06 6.71
N LEU A 365 -8.23 -17.71 6.43
CA LEU A 365 -8.75 -17.75 5.05
C LEU A 365 -8.04 -16.78 4.10
N PHE A 366 -7.33 -15.75 4.61
CA PHE A 366 -6.44 -14.92 3.79
C PHE A 366 -5.24 -15.69 3.19
N VAL A 367 -5.01 -16.94 3.60
CA VAL A 367 -4.07 -17.83 2.91
C VAL A 367 -4.53 -18.09 1.46
N ILE A 368 -5.84 -18.10 1.19
CA ILE A 368 -6.39 -18.28 -0.16
C ILE A 368 -5.89 -17.18 -1.12
N PRO A 369 -6.14 -15.87 -0.87
CA PRO A 369 -5.66 -14.81 -1.75
C PRO A 369 -4.13 -14.75 -1.82
N ILE A 370 -3.40 -14.95 -0.72
CA ILE A 370 -1.92 -14.94 -0.76
C ILE A 370 -1.36 -16.09 -1.61
N THR A 371 -1.92 -17.29 -1.47
CA THR A 371 -1.48 -18.45 -2.28
C THR A 371 -1.81 -18.22 -3.75
N PHE A 372 -3.00 -17.69 -4.04
CA PHE A 372 -3.40 -17.32 -5.40
C PHE A 372 -2.43 -16.28 -5.98
N GLN A 373 -2.05 -15.25 -5.21
CA GLN A 373 -1.08 -14.24 -5.62
C GLN A 373 0.30 -14.86 -5.92
N MET A 374 0.80 -15.75 -5.07
CA MET A 374 2.08 -16.43 -5.29
C MET A 374 2.06 -17.29 -6.57
N LEU A 375 0.99 -18.04 -6.79
CA LEU A 375 0.81 -18.85 -8.00
C LEU A 375 0.71 -17.97 -9.25
N MET A 376 -0.09 -16.90 -9.17
CA MET A 376 -0.25 -15.96 -10.26
C MET A 376 1.05 -15.23 -10.58
N LEU A 377 1.89 -14.88 -9.60
CA LEU A 377 3.18 -14.26 -9.86
C LEU A 377 4.08 -15.14 -10.74
N ALA A 378 4.10 -16.46 -10.50
CA ALA A 378 4.86 -17.41 -11.31
C ALA A 378 4.23 -17.63 -12.70
N ILE A 379 2.90 -17.65 -12.78
CA ILE A 379 2.17 -17.96 -14.02
C ILE A 379 2.05 -16.73 -14.94
N TYR A 380 1.96 -15.53 -14.37
CA TYR A 380 1.58 -14.32 -15.10
C TYR A 380 2.62 -13.97 -16.17
N ASP A 381 3.89 -13.90 -15.81
CA ASP A 381 4.95 -13.54 -16.75
C ASP A 381 5.28 -14.68 -17.73
N GLN A 382 5.15 -15.94 -17.30
CA GLN A 382 5.53 -17.09 -18.12
C GLN A 382 4.46 -17.48 -19.14
N PHE A 383 3.17 -17.32 -18.80
CA PHE A 383 2.06 -17.82 -19.62
C PHE A 383 1.07 -16.73 -20.01
N ILE A 384 0.63 -15.91 -19.07
CA ILE A 384 -0.44 -14.93 -19.29
C ILE A 384 0.05 -13.77 -20.16
N VAL A 385 1.20 -13.17 -19.82
CA VAL A 385 1.77 -12.04 -20.57
C VAL A 385 2.10 -12.45 -22.00
N PRO A 386 2.80 -13.55 -22.30
CA PRO A 386 3.07 -13.95 -23.69
C PRO A 386 1.78 -14.23 -24.47
N PHE A 387 0.79 -14.87 -23.85
CA PHE A 387 -0.50 -15.13 -24.49
C PHE A 387 -1.28 -13.84 -24.79
N LEU A 388 -1.42 -12.96 -23.80
CA LEU A 388 -2.13 -11.70 -23.94
C LEU A 388 -1.39 -10.76 -24.90
N ARG A 389 -0.07 -10.66 -24.83
CA ARG A 389 0.76 -9.85 -25.72
C ARG A 389 0.57 -10.25 -27.18
N ARG A 390 0.47 -11.55 -27.48
CA ARG A 390 0.14 -12.05 -28.83
C ARG A 390 -1.22 -11.59 -29.33
N ARG A 391 -2.19 -11.40 -28.43
CA ARG A 391 -3.56 -10.98 -28.78
C ARG A 391 -3.79 -9.47 -28.78
N THR A 392 -3.15 -8.75 -27.87
CA THR A 392 -3.45 -7.33 -27.61
C THR A 392 -2.37 -6.38 -28.09
N GLY A 393 -1.14 -6.86 -28.31
CA GLY A 393 0.00 -6.03 -28.73
C GLY A 393 0.62 -5.16 -27.63
N TYR A 394 0.14 -5.24 -26.39
CA TYR A 394 0.72 -4.51 -25.24
C TYR A 394 1.87 -5.28 -24.59
N SER A 395 2.91 -4.58 -24.13
CA SER A 395 4.11 -5.18 -23.52
C SER A 395 3.78 -6.06 -22.30
N GLY A 396 2.86 -5.61 -21.44
CA GLY A 396 2.34 -6.34 -20.28
C GLY A 396 1.08 -7.17 -20.55
N GLY A 397 0.69 -7.36 -21.82
CA GLY A 397 -0.52 -8.10 -22.20
C GLY A 397 -1.83 -7.31 -22.07
N ILE A 398 -2.04 -6.57 -20.98
CA ILE A 398 -3.13 -5.59 -20.82
C ILE A 398 -2.58 -4.28 -20.27
N THR A 399 -3.32 -3.19 -20.45
CA THR A 399 -2.92 -1.88 -19.89
C THR A 399 -3.05 -1.88 -18.36
N HIS A 400 -2.25 -1.06 -17.66
CA HIS A 400 -2.35 -0.97 -16.19
C HIS A 400 -3.76 -0.56 -15.74
N LEU A 401 -4.44 0.32 -16.49
CA LEU A 401 -5.79 0.76 -16.14
C LEU A 401 -6.84 -0.33 -16.34
N GLN A 402 -6.73 -1.14 -17.39
CA GLN A 402 -7.59 -2.33 -17.53
C GLN A 402 -7.38 -3.32 -16.38
N ARG A 403 -6.11 -3.55 -15.99
CA ARG A 403 -5.76 -4.42 -14.87
C ARG A 403 -6.40 -3.92 -13.56
N ILE A 404 -6.33 -2.61 -13.28
CA ILE A 404 -6.98 -2.00 -12.11
C ILE A 404 -8.50 -2.16 -12.15
N GLY A 405 -9.13 -1.91 -13.31
CA GLY A 405 -10.57 -2.07 -13.47
C GLY A 405 -11.08 -3.49 -13.19
N ILE A 406 -10.33 -4.52 -13.60
CA ILE A 406 -10.66 -5.92 -13.30
C ILE A 406 -10.69 -6.16 -11.78
N GLY A 407 -9.72 -5.61 -11.05
CA GLY A 407 -9.69 -5.75 -9.59
C GLY A 407 -10.86 -5.08 -8.91
N PHE A 408 -11.22 -3.85 -9.30
CA PHE A 408 -12.41 -3.19 -8.75
C PHE A 408 -13.72 -3.95 -9.04
N ALA A 409 -13.88 -4.50 -10.25
CA ALA A 409 -15.01 -5.36 -10.55
C ALA A 409 -15.03 -6.62 -9.66
N SER A 410 -13.86 -7.22 -9.42
CA SER A 410 -13.71 -8.37 -8.52
C SER A 410 -14.09 -8.05 -7.08
N MET A 411 -13.67 -6.89 -6.55
CA MET A 411 -14.03 -6.43 -5.20
C MET A 411 -15.54 -6.22 -5.04
N ILE A 412 -16.19 -5.62 -6.03
CA ILE A 412 -17.65 -5.42 -6.02
C ILE A 412 -18.35 -6.78 -5.96
N LEU A 413 -17.92 -7.74 -6.80
CA LEU A 413 -18.47 -9.09 -6.79
C LEU A 413 -18.22 -9.80 -5.46
N ALA A 414 -17.03 -9.64 -4.86
CA ALA A 414 -16.72 -10.18 -3.53
C ALA A 414 -17.67 -9.61 -2.47
N CYS A 415 -17.99 -8.32 -2.54
CA CYS A 415 -18.90 -7.66 -1.62
C CYS A 415 -20.35 -8.14 -1.79
N VAL A 416 -20.81 -8.34 -3.04
CA VAL A 416 -22.12 -8.94 -3.32
C VAL A 416 -22.22 -10.36 -2.76
N ILE A 417 -21.18 -11.18 -2.95
CA ILE A 417 -21.13 -12.52 -2.38
C ILE A 417 -21.17 -12.45 -0.85
N ALA A 418 -20.40 -11.57 -0.23
CA ALA A 418 -20.40 -11.39 1.22
C ALA A 418 -21.78 -11.00 1.75
N ALA A 419 -22.52 -10.14 1.05
CA ALA A 419 -23.90 -9.77 1.38
C ALA A 419 -24.86 -10.96 1.36
N VAL A 420 -24.78 -11.78 0.30
CA VAL A 420 -25.61 -12.98 0.14
C VAL A 420 -25.27 -14.04 1.19
N VAL A 421 -23.98 -14.28 1.41
CA VAL A 421 -23.49 -15.23 2.42
C VAL A 421 -23.91 -14.78 3.83
N GLU A 422 -23.86 -13.49 4.13
CA GLU A 422 -24.28 -12.96 5.43
C GLU A 422 -25.79 -13.09 5.65
N LYS A 423 -26.60 -12.77 4.64
CA LYS A 423 -28.04 -12.98 4.70
C LYS A 423 -28.37 -14.45 4.99
N LYS A 424 -27.73 -15.37 4.25
CA LYS A 424 -27.89 -16.82 4.44
C LYS A 424 -27.44 -17.28 5.83
N ARG A 425 -26.34 -16.73 6.35
CA ARG A 425 -25.85 -17.05 7.70
C ARG A 425 -26.88 -16.70 8.77
N LYS A 426 -27.54 -15.55 8.64
CA LYS A 426 -28.57 -15.09 9.58
C LYS A 426 -29.87 -15.88 9.52
N GLU A 427 -30.25 -16.34 8.33
CA GLU A 427 -31.47 -17.14 8.13
C GLU A 427 -31.28 -18.61 8.53
N SER A 428 -30.04 -19.08 8.63
CA SER A 428 -29.73 -20.47 8.95
C SER A 428 -29.91 -20.77 10.45
N ALA A 429 -30.72 -21.79 10.77
CA ALA A 429 -30.86 -22.30 12.13
C ALA A 429 -29.61 -23.05 12.64
N VAL A 430 -28.75 -23.53 11.73
CA VAL A 430 -27.50 -24.24 12.05
C VAL A 430 -26.31 -23.37 11.66
N GLN A 431 -25.23 -23.40 12.45
CA GLN A 431 -23.99 -22.69 12.12
C GLN A 431 -23.44 -23.16 10.77
N MET A 432 -23.42 -22.23 9.82
CA MET A 432 -22.88 -22.42 8.49
C MET A 432 -21.37 -22.70 8.54
N SER A 433 -20.83 -23.50 7.63
CA SER A 433 -19.38 -23.72 7.55
C SER A 433 -18.61 -22.45 7.17
N LEU A 434 -17.45 -22.24 7.77
CA LEU A 434 -16.53 -21.14 7.47
C LEU A 434 -16.18 -21.04 5.96
N PHE A 435 -16.12 -22.18 5.26
CA PHE A 435 -15.73 -22.23 3.85
C PHE A 435 -16.74 -21.62 2.88
N TRP A 436 -17.95 -21.26 3.33
CA TRP A 436 -18.88 -20.44 2.52
C TRP A 436 -18.33 -19.05 2.21
N LEU A 437 -17.36 -18.56 2.97
CA LEU A 437 -16.66 -17.30 2.71
C LEU A 437 -15.55 -17.45 1.66
N ALA A 438 -15.09 -18.67 1.34
CA ALA A 438 -13.97 -18.89 0.43
C ALA A 438 -14.10 -18.20 -0.94
N PRO A 439 -15.29 -18.13 -1.59
CA PRO A 439 -15.44 -17.44 -2.86
C PRO A 439 -15.11 -15.94 -2.78
N GLN A 440 -15.49 -15.25 -1.69
CA GLN A 440 -15.17 -13.83 -1.54
C GLN A 440 -13.67 -13.60 -1.27
N PHE A 441 -13.00 -14.50 -0.54
CA PHE A 441 -11.54 -14.48 -0.36
C PHE A 441 -10.78 -14.73 -1.67
N PHE A 442 -11.27 -15.64 -2.52
CA PHE A 442 -10.70 -15.86 -3.84
C PHE A 442 -10.78 -14.60 -4.71
N LEU A 443 -11.93 -13.92 -4.73
CA LEU A 443 -12.11 -12.67 -5.47
C LEU A 443 -11.27 -11.51 -4.92
N LEU A 444 -11.03 -11.47 -3.59
CA LEU A 444 -10.03 -10.56 -3.01
C LEU A 444 -8.64 -10.86 -3.58
N GLY A 445 -8.26 -12.14 -3.72
CA GLY A 445 -6.98 -12.53 -4.34
C GLY A 445 -6.87 -12.15 -5.81
N VAL A 446 -7.95 -12.30 -6.58
CA VAL A 446 -8.03 -11.77 -7.95
C VAL A 446 -7.80 -10.27 -7.96
N SER A 447 -8.39 -9.55 -7.01
CA SER A 447 -8.18 -8.12 -6.89
C SER A 447 -6.75 -7.74 -6.52
N ASP A 448 -6.10 -8.46 -5.61
CA ASP A 448 -4.73 -8.16 -5.21
C ASP A 448 -3.75 -8.31 -6.40
N VAL A 449 -3.89 -9.40 -7.17
CA VAL A 449 -3.06 -9.63 -8.37
C VAL A 449 -3.33 -8.60 -9.48
N THR A 450 -4.53 -8.02 -9.51
CA THR A 450 -4.94 -7.12 -10.58
C THR A 450 -4.86 -5.65 -10.18
N SER A 451 -5.70 -5.16 -9.27
CA SER A 451 -5.72 -3.76 -8.85
C SER A 451 -4.56 -3.37 -7.95
N PHE A 452 -4.18 -4.19 -6.95
CA PHE A 452 -3.09 -3.80 -6.02
C PHE A 452 -1.78 -3.71 -6.78
N THR A 453 -1.42 -4.76 -7.52
CA THR A 453 -0.21 -4.72 -8.37
C THR A 453 -0.35 -3.68 -9.48
N GLY A 454 -1.50 -3.58 -10.14
CA GLY A 454 -1.73 -2.66 -11.25
C GLY A 454 -1.63 -1.18 -10.86
N LEU A 455 -2.15 -0.80 -9.70
CA LEU A 455 -2.09 0.58 -9.20
C LEU A 455 -0.67 0.95 -8.76
N LEU A 456 0.05 0.04 -8.09
CA LEU A 456 1.45 0.23 -7.73
C LEU A 456 2.34 0.38 -8.97
N GLU A 457 2.17 -0.48 -9.98
CA GLU A 457 2.89 -0.39 -11.26
C GLU A 457 2.54 0.90 -12.01
N PHE A 458 1.26 1.28 -12.03
CA PHE A 458 0.79 2.50 -12.68
C PHE A 458 1.45 3.75 -12.07
N PHE A 459 1.38 3.92 -10.75
CA PHE A 459 1.97 5.10 -10.12
C PHE A 459 3.50 5.12 -10.23
N ASN A 460 4.18 3.97 -10.18
CA ASN A 460 5.63 3.93 -10.36
C ASN A 460 6.07 4.17 -11.81
N SER A 461 5.30 3.71 -12.79
CA SER A 461 5.62 3.87 -14.22
C SER A 461 5.31 5.27 -14.75
N GLU A 462 4.27 5.93 -14.23
CA GLU A 462 3.90 7.29 -14.59
C GLU A 462 4.61 8.35 -13.73
N ALA A 463 5.20 7.97 -12.59
CA ALA A 463 6.00 8.88 -11.78
C ALA A 463 7.22 9.40 -12.56
N PRO A 464 7.54 10.71 -12.46
CA PRO A 464 8.71 11.25 -13.13
C PRO A 464 10.01 10.60 -12.66
N ARG A 465 11.02 10.56 -13.56
CA ARG A 465 12.30 9.85 -13.30
C ARG A 465 13.02 10.33 -12.05
N GLY A 466 12.97 11.63 -11.72
CA GLY A 466 13.57 12.20 -10.52
C GLY A 466 12.76 11.99 -9.23
N MET A 467 11.62 11.31 -9.31
CA MET A 467 10.57 11.26 -8.29
C MET A 467 9.98 9.86 -8.10
N LYS A 468 10.69 8.79 -8.50
CA LYS A 468 10.18 7.41 -8.46
C LYS A 468 9.67 6.97 -7.07
N SER A 469 10.28 7.44 -5.98
CA SER A 469 9.82 7.14 -4.62
C SER A 469 8.41 7.67 -4.31
N ILE A 470 7.97 8.73 -5.01
CA ILE A 470 6.61 9.26 -4.89
C ILE A 470 5.58 8.27 -5.43
N GLY A 471 5.87 7.53 -6.49
CA GLY A 471 4.90 6.57 -7.04
C GLY A 471 4.46 5.56 -5.99
N THR A 472 5.42 5.00 -5.26
CA THR A 472 5.15 4.09 -4.14
C THR A 472 4.54 4.81 -2.93
N ALA A 473 4.96 6.04 -2.62
CA ALA A 473 4.36 6.81 -1.52
C ALA A 473 2.89 7.16 -1.79
N LEU A 474 2.54 7.52 -3.03
CA LEU A 474 1.17 7.78 -3.45
C LEU A 474 0.32 6.52 -3.39
N PHE A 475 0.85 5.36 -3.78
CA PHE A 475 0.13 4.10 -3.61
C PHE A 475 -0.25 3.85 -2.14
N TRP A 476 0.68 4.01 -1.20
CA TRP A 476 0.34 3.87 0.23
C TRP A 476 -0.61 4.99 0.70
N CYS A 477 -0.46 6.21 0.21
CA CYS A 477 -1.38 7.30 0.51
C CYS A 477 -2.82 6.97 0.05
N ASP A 478 -2.98 6.38 -1.13
CA ASP A 478 -4.27 5.93 -1.67
C ASP A 478 -4.95 4.93 -0.72
N LEU A 479 -4.22 3.88 -0.31
CA LEU A 479 -4.73 2.88 0.63
C LEU A 479 -5.06 3.47 2.00
N GLY A 480 -4.25 4.41 2.49
CA GLY A 480 -4.50 5.09 3.76
C GLY A 480 -5.72 6.01 3.73
N LEU A 481 -5.95 6.72 2.62
CA LEU A 481 -7.18 7.49 2.42
C LEU A 481 -8.39 6.56 2.26
N ALA A 482 -8.25 5.45 1.55
CA ALA A 482 -9.32 4.46 1.40
C ALA A 482 -9.75 3.89 2.75
N SER A 483 -8.82 3.66 3.68
CA SER A 483 -9.17 3.20 5.02
C SER A 483 -9.89 4.25 5.87
N LEU A 484 -9.52 5.52 5.75
CA LEU A 484 -10.26 6.61 6.41
C LEU A 484 -11.66 6.75 5.81
N MET A 485 -11.80 6.61 4.48
CA MET A 485 -13.09 6.62 3.80
C MET A 485 -13.96 5.41 4.17
N ALA A 486 -13.36 4.24 4.41
CA ALA A 486 -14.06 3.06 4.93
C ALA A 486 -14.61 3.31 6.34
N THR A 487 -13.82 3.89 7.25
CA THR A 487 -14.29 4.32 8.57
C THR A 487 -15.41 5.34 8.47
N PHE A 488 -15.25 6.36 7.63
CA PHE A 488 -16.29 7.36 7.38
C PHE A 488 -17.59 6.73 6.88
N LEU A 489 -17.51 5.74 5.97
CA LEU A 489 -18.69 5.04 5.45
C LEU A 489 -19.41 4.25 6.56
N VAL A 490 -18.68 3.58 7.45
CA VAL A 490 -19.27 2.88 8.61
C VAL A 490 -20.00 3.87 9.51
N ASP A 491 -19.37 4.99 9.86
CA ASP A 491 -19.96 6.02 10.72
C ASP A 491 -21.17 6.71 10.07
N ALA A 492 -21.08 7.00 8.77
CA ALA A 492 -22.17 7.60 8.00
C ALA A 492 -23.40 6.69 7.94
N VAL A 493 -23.21 5.38 7.71
CA VAL A 493 -24.33 4.41 7.71
C VAL A 493 -24.91 4.28 9.11
N ASN A 494 -24.09 4.20 10.15
CA ASN A 494 -24.59 4.15 11.53
C ASN A 494 -25.40 5.41 11.88
N GLY A 495 -24.89 6.59 11.53
CA GLY A 495 -25.58 7.87 11.73
C GLY A 495 -26.90 7.96 10.97
N ALA A 496 -26.94 7.52 9.72
CA ALA A 496 -28.14 7.55 8.88
C ALA A 496 -29.20 6.52 9.28
N THR A 497 -28.78 5.40 9.89
CA THR A 497 -29.68 4.29 10.24
C THR A 497 -30.14 4.32 11.68
N ARG A 498 -29.53 5.15 12.53
CA ARG A 498 -29.95 5.38 13.91
C ARG A 498 -31.32 6.07 13.94
N HIS A 499 -32.29 5.47 14.64
CA HIS A 499 -33.66 5.98 14.72
C HIS A 499 -34.15 6.00 16.17
N GLY A 500 -34.26 7.20 16.76
CA GLY A 500 -34.68 7.37 18.15
C GLY A 500 -33.76 6.62 19.11
N HIS A 501 -34.30 5.63 19.82
CA HIS A 501 -33.55 4.75 20.72
C HIS A 501 -32.97 3.49 20.05
N ARG A 502 -33.20 3.27 18.76
CA ARG A 502 -32.59 2.14 18.02
C ARG A 502 -31.19 2.53 17.56
N ALA A 503 -30.22 1.69 17.93
CA ALA A 503 -28.84 1.81 17.49
C ALA A 503 -28.72 1.69 15.96
N GLY A 504 -27.66 2.25 15.38
CA GLY A 504 -27.36 2.14 13.96
C GLY A 504 -27.10 0.68 13.53
N TRP A 505 -27.10 0.42 12.22
CA TRP A 505 -26.98 -0.93 11.67
C TRP A 505 -25.79 -1.74 12.17
N LEU A 506 -24.64 -1.11 12.46
CA LEU A 506 -23.41 -1.79 12.88
C LEU A 506 -23.02 -1.48 14.33
N GLU A 507 -23.89 -0.81 15.08
CA GLU A 507 -23.65 -0.43 16.48
C GLU A 507 -24.06 -1.52 17.48
N GLY A 508 -24.45 -2.71 16.99
CA GLY A 508 -24.75 -3.85 17.83
C GLY A 508 -23.50 -4.38 18.53
N ALA A 509 -23.69 -4.96 19.73
CA ALA A 509 -22.64 -5.67 20.45
C ALA A 509 -22.28 -7.03 19.81
N SER A 510 -23.12 -7.54 18.90
CA SER A 510 -22.85 -8.74 18.11
C SER A 510 -23.27 -8.51 16.66
N LEU A 511 -22.63 -9.23 15.73
CA LEU A 511 -23.02 -9.22 14.31
C LEU A 511 -24.39 -9.87 14.08
N ASN A 512 -24.89 -10.71 15.00
CA ASN A 512 -26.24 -11.25 14.91
C ASN A 512 -27.33 -10.19 15.07
N THR A 513 -27.08 -9.14 15.87
CA THR A 513 -28.01 -8.01 16.06
C THR A 513 -27.75 -6.85 15.10
N SER A 514 -26.61 -6.87 14.40
CA SER A 514 -26.22 -5.85 13.42
C SER A 514 -26.71 -6.21 12.02
N HIS A 515 -26.94 -5.23 11.14
CA HIS A 515 -27.41 -5.42 9.75
C HIS A 515 -26.25 -5.42 8.74
N LEU A 516 -25.26 -6.30 8.94
CA LEU A 516 -24.07 -6.39 8.07
C LEU A 516 -24.39 -6.75 6.60
N ASP A 517 -25.41 -7.57 6.37
CA ASP A 517 -25.92 -7.92 5.04
C ASP A 517 -26.36 -6.69 4.24
N TRP A 518 -27.13 -5.80 4.87
CA TRP A 518 -27.55 -4.53 4.25
C TRP A 518 -26.37 -3.57 4.06
N PHE A 519 -25.43 -3.56 5.00
CA PHE A 519 -24.22 -2.75 4.86
C PHE A 519 -23.36 -3.20 3.67
N TYR A 520 -23.16 -4.50 3.46
CA TYR A 520 -22.44 -4.99 2.29
C TYR A 520 -23.12 -4.60 0.97
N TRP A 521 -24.46 -4.55 0.91
CA TRP A 521 -25.15 -3.99 -0.27
C TRP A 521 -24.84 -2.50 -0.48
N VAL A 522 -24.80 -1.69 0.58
CA VAL A 522 -24.38 -0.28 0.48
C VAL A 522 -22.95 -0.17 -0.05
N VAL A 523 -22.04 -0.99 0.47
CA VAL A 523 -20.63 -1.01 0.05
C VAL A 523 -20.50 -1.44 -1.41
N ALA A 524 -21.27 -2.43 -1.86
CA ALA A 524 -21.30 -2.84 -3.26
C ALA A 524 -21.80 -1.71 -4.19
N VAL A 525 -22.82 -0.95 -3.77
CA VAL A 525 -23.31 0.22 -4.53
C VAL A 525 -22.28 1.34 -4.57
N VAL A 526 -21.65 1.67 -3.44
CA VAL A 526 -20.55 2.67 -3.39
C VAL A 526 -19.39 2.23 -4.27
N GLY A 527 -19.00 0.95 -4.21
CA GLY A 527 -17.97 0.37 -5.06
C GLY A 527 -18.33 0.46 -6.54
N LEU A 528 -19.59 0.19 -6.92
CA LEU A 528 -20.06 0.31 -8.30
C LEU A 528 -20.01 1.76 -8.81
N LEU A 529 -20.43 2.73 -7.99
CA LEU A 529 -20.31 4.15 -8.30
C LEU A 529 -18.84 4.57 -8.46
N GLY A 530 -17.98 4.11 -7.57
CA GLY A 530 -16.53 4.30 -7.65
C GLY A 530 -15.93 3.71 -8.92
N PHE A 531 -16.38 2.52 -9.31
CA PHE A 531 -15.94 1.85 -10.53
C PHE A 531 -16.35 2.61 -11.80
N PHE A 532 -17.58 3.12 -11.88
CA PHE A 532 -17.98 3.97 -13.01
C PHE A 532 -17.21 5.29 -13.06
N ASN A 533 -16.95 5.91 -11.91
CA ASN A 533 -16.11 7.10 -11.83
C ASN A 533 -14.68 6.80 -12.32
N TYR A 534 -14.11 5.68 -11.88
CA TYR A 534 -12.81 5.20 -12.34
C TYR A 534 -12.78 4.98 -13.86
N LEU A 535 -13.77 4.30 -14.43
CA LEU A 535 -13.85 4.05 -15.88
C LEU A 535 -13.91 5.36 -16.68
N TYR A 536 -14.65 6.36 -16.19
CA TYR A 536 -14.72 7.68 -16.82
C TYR A 536 -13.33 8.33 -16.91
N TRP A 537 -12.58 8.34 -15.81
CA TRP A 537 -11.24 8.93 -15.79
C TRP A 537 -10.20 8.09 -16.53
N ALA A 538 -10.28 6.77 -16.43
CA ALA A 538 -9.40 5.84 -17.14
C ALA A 538 -9.53 5.99 -18.66
N ASN A 539 -10.75 6.16 -19.18
CA ASN A 539 -10.99 6.37 -20.61
C ASN A 539 -10.46 7.72 -21.12
N LYS A 540 -10.38 8.73 -20.25
CA LYS A 540 -9.87 10.07 -20.60
C LYS A 540 -8.35 10.19 -20.41
N TYR A 541 -7.74 9.22 -19.73
CA TYR A 541 -6.33 9.27 -19.40
C TYR A 541 -5.46 8.93 -20.60
N VAL A 542 -4.38 9.70 -20.77
CA VAL A 542 -3.39 9.48 -21.81
C VAL A 542 -2.07 9.14 -21.14
N TYR A 543 -1.59 7.92 -21.37
CA TYR A 543 -0.31 7.41 -20.90
C TYR A 543 0.86 8.28 -21.40
N GLN A 544 1.88 8.45 -20.57
CA GLN A 544 3.11 9.13 -20.99
C GLN A 544 3.95 8.26 -21.93
N ASN A 545 4.09 6.98 -21.59
CA ASN A 545 4.88 6.03 -22.36
C ASN A 545 3.95 5.11 -23.16
N ASN A 546 4.21 4.96 -24.46
CA ASN A 546 3.43 4.05 -25.29
C ASN A 546 3.70 2.61 -24.85
N GLN A 547 2.67 1.95 -24.31
CA GLN A 547 2.75 0.57 -23.81
C GLN A 547 2.71 -0.49 -24.92
N ARG A 548 2.53 -0.08 -26.18
CA ARG A 548 2.54 -1.00 -27.32
C ARG A 548 3.96 -1.40 -27.68
N VAL A 549 4.13 -2.68 -27.98
CA VAL A 549 5.39 -3.22 -28.50
C VAL A 549 5.59 -2.63 -29.90
N ALA A 550 6.67 -1.86 -30.09
CA ALA A 550 7.07 -1.49 -31.44
C ALA A 550 7.40 -2.78 -32.21
N ASN A 551 6.72 -3.02 -33.33
CA ASN A 551 7.09 -4.10 -34.22
C ASN A 551 8.52 -3.80 -34.71
N VAL A 552 9.50 -4.55 -34.22
CA VAL A 552 10.82 -4.59 -34.83
C VAL A 552 10.58 -5.14 -36.23
N ALA A 553 10.70 -4.28 -37.24
CA ALA A 553 10.71 -4.73 -38.63
C ALA A 553 11.81 -5.80 -38.75
N PRO A 554 11.56 -6.95 -39.39
CA PRO A 554 12.62 -7.90 -39.64
C PRO A 554 13.73 -7.16 -40.39
N THR A 555 14.93 -7.16 -39.81
CA THR A 555 16.14 -6.76 -40.52
C THR A 555 16.17 -7.63 -41.78
N VAL A 556 15.89 -7.01 -42.92
CA VAL A 556 16.17 -7.60 -44.22
C VAL A 556 17.68 -7.77 -44.22
N ASP A 557 18.13 -9.01 -44.13
CA ASP A 557 19.51 -9.37 -44.45
C ASP A 557 19.78 -8.86 -45.87
N GLN A 558 20.44 -7.71 -45.95
CA GLN A 558 21.13 -7.29 -47.16
C GLN A 558 22.47 -8.02 -47.17
N ASP A 559 22.42 -9.31 -47.50
CA ASP A 559 23.57 -10.00 -48.07
C ASP A 559 23.22 -10.51 -49.46
N SER A 560 24.15 -10.22 -50.37
CA SER A 560 24.31 -10.72 -51.73
C SER A 560 23.59 -9.95 -52.85
N PRO A 561 24.30 -9.70 -53.95
CA PRO A 561 24.64 -10.76 -54.90
C PRO A 561 25.97 -11.48 -54.65
#